data_AF-A0A1W9WKS6-F1
#
_entry.id   AF-A0A1W9WKS6-F1
#
_cell.length_a   1.000
_cell.length_b   1.000
_cell.length_c   1.000
_cell.angle_alpha   90.00
_cell.angle_beta   90.00
_cell.angle_gamma   90.00
#
_symmetry.space_group_name_H-M   'P 1'
#
loop_
_entity.id
_entity.type
_entity.pdbx_description
1 polymer ?
#
loop_
_entity_poly.entity_id
_entity_poly.type
_entity_poly.pdbx_seq_one_letter_code
_entity_poly.pdbx_strand_id
1 'polypeptide(L)'
;MGTQTYSINPNHPADYRQLLGALSDPKNGLPSHIIHLWSQAPFVSEPAALNAQLMSIFHLSQALLEQKPIEPIQLLYLYLETEEALQPQ
;
A
#
# COMPACT_ATOMS: atom_id res chain seq x y z
N MET A 1 -11.12 19.33 -2.06
CA MET A 1 -10.73 17.96 -1.65
C MET A 1 -11.96 17.09 -1.81
N GLY A 2 -11.94 16.12 -2.72
CA GLY A 2 -13.10 15.25 -2.98
C GLY A 2 -13.37 14.31 -1.80
N THR A 3 -14.61 13.83 -1.67
CA THR A 3 -15.12 13.01 -0.55
C THR A 3 -14.48 11.62 -0.39
N GLN A 4 -13.44 11.29 -1.16
CA GLN A 4 -12.79 9.97 -1.21
C GLN A 4 -11.26 10.06 -1.32
N THR A 5 -10.66 11.18 -0.89
CA THR A 5 -9.19 11.35 -0.88
C THR A 5 -8.67 11.32 0.55
N TYR A 6 -7.67 10.48 0.80
CA TYR A 6 -7.03 10.33 2.11
C TYR A 6 -5.52 10.55 1.99
N SER A 7 -4.90 10.99 3.08
CA SER A 7 -3.44 11.11 3.22
C SER A 7 -3.02 10.33 4.45
N ILE A 8 -1.97 9.51 4.31
CA ILE A 8 -1.45 8.64 5.37
C ILE A 8 0.08 8.68 5.34
N ASN A 9 0.71 8.41 6.49
CA ASN A 9 2.15 8.21 6.59
C ASN A 9 2.50 6.74 6.30
N PRO A 10 3.27 6.43 5.24
CA PRO A 10 3.59 5.05 4.86
C PRO A 10 4.41 4.29 5.92
N ASN A 11 5.11 5.02 6.80
CA ASN A 11 5.90 4.44 7.89
C ASN A 11 5.08 4.27 9.19
N HIS A 12 3.79 4.59 9.19
CA HIS A 12 2.95 4.53 10.38
C HIS A 12 1.82 3.51 10.22
N PRO A 13 1.96 2.29 10.78
CA PRO A 13 0.99 1.20 10.59
C PRO A 13 -0.44 1.55 10.98
N ALA A 14 -0.63 2.41 11.98
CA ALA A 14 -1.97 2.78 12.45
C ALA A 14 -2.76 3.57 11.41
N ASP A 15 -2.09 4.31 10.53
CA ASP A 15 -2.76 5.10 9.49
C ASP A 15 -3.44 4.19 8.46
N TYR A 16 -2.85 3.02 8.17
CA TYR A 16 -3.46 2.02 7.28
C TYR A 16 -4.73 1.42 7.89
N ARG A 17 -4.73 1.14 9.20
CA ARG A 17 -5.94 0.68 9.89
C ARG A 17 -7.05 1.73 9.83
N GLN A 18 -6.70 2.99 10.06
CA GLN A 18 -7.67 4.09 10.00
C GLN A 18 -8.20 4.29 8.57
N LEU A 19 -7.33 4.23 7.56
CA LEU A 19 -7.71 4.30 6.15
C LEU A 19 -8.69 3.18 5.78
N LEU A 20 -8.34 1.93 6.08
CA LEU A 20 -9.22 0.80 5.78
C LEU A 20 -10.53 0.90 6.56
N GLY A 21 -10.51 1.32 7.83
CA GLY A 21 -11.73 1.57 8.60
C GLY A 21 -12.63 2.66 7.99
N ALA A 22 -12.05 3.69 7.38
CA ALA A 22 -12.81 4.74 6.69
C ALA A 22 -13.33 4.29 5.31
N LEU A 23 -12.65 3.35 4.65
CA LEU A 23 -13.05 2.77 3.37
C LEU A 23 -14.07 1.64 3.51
N SER A 24 -14.07 0.93 4.64
CA SER A 24 -15.01 -0.14 4.96
C SER A 24 -16.41 0.41 5.18
N ASP A 25 -17.21 0.49 4.11
CA ASP A 25 -18.65 0.73 4.20
C ASP A 25 -19.36 -0.62 4.49
N PRO A 26 -20.31 -0.71 5.44
CA PRO A 26 -21.14 -1.89 5.61
C PRO A 26 -21.83 -2.40 4.33
N LYS A 27 -21.98 -1.57 3.29
CA LYS A 27 -22.55 -1.96 1.98
C LYS A 27 -21.52 -2.48 0.98
N ASN A 28 -20.27 -2.00 1.02
CA ASN A 28 -19.27 -2.28 -0.01
C ASN A 28 -18.07 -3.09 0.49
N GLY A 29 -17.91 -3.26 1.81
CA GLY A 29 -16.82 -4.03 2.39
C GLY A 29 -15.44 -3.41 2.13
N LEU A 30 -14.42 -4.25 2.16
CA LEU A 30 -13.03 -3.86 1.85
C LEU A 30 -12.83 -3.74 0.33
N PRO A 31 -11.87 -2.90 -0.11
CA PRO A 31 -11.49 -2.86 -1.52
C PRO A 31 -10.92 -4.19 -1.98
N SER A 32 -11.52 -4.76 -3.03
CA SER A 32 -11.04 -6.00 -3.66
C SER A 32 -9.87 -5.79 -4.61
N HIS A 33 -9.66 -4.57 -5.09
CA HIS A 33 -8.58 -4.22 -6.02
C HIS A 33 -7.84 -2.99 -5.51
N ILE A 34 -6.54 -3.11 -5.30
CA ILE A 34 -5.69 -2.04 -4.78
C ILE A 34 -4.52 -1.84 -5.73
N ILE A 35 -4.30 -0.60 -6.18
CA ILE A 35 -3.14 -0.21 -6.97
C ILE A 35 -2.16 0.52 -6.05
N HIS A 36 -0.97 -0.05 -5.87
CA HIS A 36 0.10 0.53 -5.06
C HIS A 36 1.15 1.17 -5.96
N LEU A 37 1.07 2.48 -6.15
CA LEU A 37 1.96 3.31 -6.98
C LEU A 37 2.81 4.27 -6.12
N TRP A 38 3.40 3.79 -5.03
CA TRP A 38 4.31 4.59 -4.21
C TRP A 38 5.79 4.40 -4.55
N SER A 39 6.13 3.36 -5.30
CA SER A 39 7.50 3.08 -5.74
C SER A 39 7.83 3.83 -7.04
N GLN A 40 7.58 5.14 -7.04
CA GLN A 40 7.81 6.02 -8.21
C GLN A 40 9.25 6.53 -8.29
N ALA A 41 10.03 6.39 -7.21
CA ALA A 41 11.46 6.63 -7.25
C ALA A 41 12.18 5.41 -7.86
N PRO A 42 13.30 5.60 -8.58
CA PRO A 42 14.15 4.50 -9.00
C PRO A 42 14.51 3.62 -7.80
N PHE A 43 14.48 2.30 -8.00
CA PHE A 43 14.86 1.39 -6.94
C PHE A 43 16.32 1.62 -6.54
N VAL A 44 16.52 1.93 -5.26
CA VAL A 44 17.84 2.08 -4.63
C VAL A 44 17.99 0.96 -3.61
N SER A 45 19.12 0.24 -3.69
CA SER A 45 19.48 -0.81 -2.72
C SER A 45 19.91 -0.25 -1.36
N GLU A 46 19.88 1.07 -1.18
CA GLU A 46 20.14 1.69 0.11
C GLU A 46 19.07 1.25 1.13
N PRO A 47 19.49 0.71 2.29
CA PRO A 47 18.58 0.13 3.27
C PRO A 47 17.44 1.06 3.67
N ALA A 48 17.70 2.37 3.79
CA ALA A 48 16.69 3.35 4.21
C ALA A 48 15.56 3.54 3.16
N ALA A 49 15.91 3.60 1.88
CA ALA A 49 14.96 3.79 0.78
C ALA A 49 14.21 2.50 0.43
N LEU A 50 14.88 1.35 0.56
CA LEU A 50 14.26 0.03 0.47
C LEU A 50 13.24 -0.17 1.60
N ASN A 51 13.59 0.23 2.83
CA ASN A 51 12.72 0.07 3.98
C ASN A 51 11.42 0.85 3.79
N ALA A 52 11.45 2.10 3.33
CA ALA A 52 10.22 2.88 3.17
C ALA A 52 9.21 2.27 2.18
N GLN A 53 9.68 1.75 1.04
CA GLN A 53 8.82 1.17 0.00
C GLN A 53 8.31 -0.23 0.35
N LEU A 54 9.19 -1.06 0.92
CA LEU A 54 8.79 -2.41 1.34
C LEU A 54 7.89 -2.36 2.58
N MET A 55 8.19 -1.47 3.53
CA MET A 55 7.39 -1.31 4.74
C MET A 55 6.01 -0.77 4.43
N SER A 56 5.82 0.06 3.38
CA SER A 56 4.49 0.55 3.03
C SER A 56 3.56 -0.58 2.58
N ILE A 57 4.07 -1.54 1.80
CA ILE A 57 3.34 -2.74 1.37
C ILE A 57 3.11 -3.67 2.56
N PHE A 58 4.12 -3.83 3.41
CA PHE A 58 4.02 -4.66 4.61
C PHE A 58 2.91 -4.15 5.54
N HIS A 59 2.92 -2.87 5.88
CA HIS A 59 1.90 -2.26 6.73
C HIS A 59 0.50 -2.34 6.11
N LEU A 60 0.38 -2.11 4.79
CA LEU A 60 -0.89 -2.28 4.08
C LEU A 60 -1.39 -3.72 4.17
N SER A 61 -0.54 -4.69 3.86
CA SER A 61 -0.87 -6.11 3.87
C SER A 61 -1.28 -6.58 5.27
N GLN A 62 -0.54 -6.14 6.30
CA GLN A 62 -0.87 -6.42 7.69
C GLN A 62 -2.26 -5.86 8.04
N ALA A 63 -2.52 -4.59 7.74
CA ALA A 63 -3.80 -3.97 8.08
C ALA A 63 -4.98 -4.61 7.32
N LEU A 64 -4.77 -5.07 6.09
CA LEU A 64 -5.76 -5.84 5.33
C LEU A 64 -6.05 -7.19 6.00
N LEU A 65 -5.01 -7.94 6.38
CA LEU A 65 -5.16 -9.25 7.03
C LEU A 65 -5.83 -9.14 8.41
N GLU A 66 -5.55 -8.08 9.18
CA GLU A 66 -6.19 -7.81 10.47
C GLU A 66 -7.71 -7.66 10.35
N GLN A 67 -8.22 -7.21 9.20
CA GLN A 67 -9.66 -7.07 8.93
C GLN A 67 -10.33 -8.40 8.55
N LYS A 68 -9.57 -9.49 8.40
CA LYS A 68 -10.07 -10.84 8.04
C LYS A 68 -10.99 -10.82 6.81
N PRO A 69 -10.48 -10.37 5.65
CA PRO A 69 -11.27 -10.31 4.43
C PRO A 69 -11.80 -11.69 4.06
N ILE A 70 -13.08 -11.73 3.67
CA ILE A 70 -13.74 -12.96 3.21
C ILE A 70 -13.46 -13.17 1.72
N GLU A 71 -13.46 -12.07 0.96
CA GLU A 71 -13.20 -12.07 -0.48
C GLU A 71 -11.70 -11.89 -0.78
N PRO A 72 -11.19 -12.46 -1.87
CA PRO A 72 -9.80 -12.26 -2.28
C PRO A 72 -9.53 -10.79 -2.62
N ILE A 73 -8.37 -10.29 -2.19
CA ILE A 73 -7.89 -8.95 -2.50
C ILE A 73 -6.74 -9.04 -3.50
N GLN A 74 -6.88 -8.35 -4.63
CA GLN A 74 -5.85 -8.20 -5.63
C GLN A 74 -5.05 -6.93 -5.38
N LEU A 75 -3.77 -7.08 -5.03
CA LEU A 75 -2.83 -5.98 -4.86
C LEU A 75 -1.89 -5.90 -6.05
N LEU A 76 -2.04 -4.87 -6.88
CA LEU A 76 -1.14 -4.58 -7.99
C LEU A 76 -0.04 -3.62 -7.51
N TYR A 77 1.18 -4.14 -7.40
CA TYR A 77 2.36 -3.35 -7.10
C TYR A 77 2.96 -2.77 -8.38
N LEU A 78 3.02 -1.44 -8.46
CA LEU A 78 3.63 -0.73 -9.58
C LEU A 78 4.89 -0.02 -9.07
N TYR A 79 5.99 -0.23 -9.81
CA TYR A 79 7.27 0.43 -9.57
C TYR A 79 7.76 1.08 -10.86
N LEU A 80 8.54 2.13 -10.71
CA LEU A 80 9.16 2.82 -11.83
C LEU A 80 10.42 2.05 -12.27
N GLU A 81 10.45 1.68 -13.54
CA GLU A 81 11.61 1.05 -14.17
C GLU A 81 12.50 2.11 -14.82
N THR A 82 13.81 1.99 -14.59
CA THR A 82 14.85 2.73 -15.31
C THR A 82 15.90 1.73 -15.77
N GLU A 83 16.39 1.85 -17.02
CA GLU A 83 17.30 0.89 -17.68
C GLU A 83 18.53 0.47 -16.84
N GLU A 84 18.97 1.31 -15.90
CA GLU A 84 20.18 1.10 -15.09
C GLU A 84 19.90 0.69 -13.62
N ALA A 85 18.63 0.60 -13.20
CA ALA A 85 18.28 0.32 -11.80
C ALA A 85 18.07 -1.18 -11.52
N LEU A 86 18.48 -1.61 -10.32
CA LEU A 86 18.20 -2.94 -9.81
C LEU A 86 16.69 -3.15 -9.71
N GLN A 87 16.19 -4.33 -10.09
CA GLN A 87 14.76 -4.64 -10.03
C GLN A 87 14.42 -5.34 -8.70
N PRO A 88 13.26 -5.04 -8.09
CA PRO A 88 12.75 -5.82 -6.97
C PRO A 88 12.46 -7.26 -7.43
N GLN A 89 13.00 -8.26 -6.72
CA GLN A 89 12.87 -9.70 -7.00
C GLN A 89 11.66 -10.32 -6.28
#